data_AF-A0A174DY84-F1
#
_entry.id   AF-A0A174DY84-F1
#
_cell.length_a   1.000
_cell.length_b   1.000
_cell.length_c   1.000
_cell.angle_alpha   90.00
_cell.angle_beta   90.00
_cell.angle_gamma   90.00
#
_symmetry.space_group_name_H-M   'P 1'
#
loop_
_entity.id
_entity.type
_entity.pdbx_description
1 polymer ?
#
loop_
_entity_poly.entity_id
_entity_poly.type
_entity_poly.pdbx_seq_one_letter_code
_entity_poly.pdbx_strand_id
1 'polypeptide(L)'
;MNFINHFKTITAHKLLVMKYCFKLGLYKQGLLHDLSKYSWIEFSAGIKYYKGYVSPNGIQKLKEGCSPAWLHHKGRNKHHFEYWIDYGIREEDGLMGMKMPTKYVVEMFVDRMCASKNYLKEKYEDSSSLEYYEERKDNYLIHPESRRLLENLLKMLAENGEEKTIQHIKKKILV
;
A
#
# COMPACT_ATOMS: atom_id res chain seq x y z
N MET A 1 20.70 2.19 16.56
CA MET A 1 19.27 2.39 16.88
C MET A 1 18.36 2.31 15.66
N ASN A 2 18.65 3.04 14.57
CA ASN A 2 17.79 3.06 13.36
C ASN A 2 17.59 1.68 12.70
N PHE A 3 18.62 0.83 12.69
CA PHE A 3 18.51 -0.56 12.21
C PHE A 3 17.34 -1.31 12.87
N ILE A 4 17.35 -1.37 14.19
CA ILE A 4 16.36 -2.10 14.99
C ILE A 4 14.98 -1.46 14.84
N ASN A 5 14.91 -0.13 14.91
CA ASN A 5 13.64 0.58 14.81
C ASN A 5 12.99 0.45 13.43
N HIS A 6 13.78 0.52 12.36
CA HIS A 6 13.30 0.31 11.00
C HIS A 6 12.79 -1.14 10.82
N PHE A 7 13.59 -2.13 11.24
CA PHE A 7 13.20 -3.54 11.20
C PHE A 7 11.87 -3.81 11.92
N LYS A 8 11.72 -3.27 13.15
CA LYS A 8 10.47 -3.38 13.91
C LYS A 8 9.29 -2.74 13.16
N THR A 9 9.49 -1.56 12.58
CA THR A 9 8.44 -0.82 11.88
C THR A 9 7.92 -1.58 10.66
N ILE A 10 8.81 -2.09 9.79
CA ILE A 10 8.41 -2.83 8.59
C ILE A 10 7.81 -4.19 8.93
N THR A 11 8.31 -4.84 9.99
CA THR A 11 7.81 -6.14 10.43
C THR A 11 6.44 -6.01 11.09
N ALA A 12 6.21 -4.98 11.90
CA ALA A 12 4.90 -4.70 12.48
C ALA A 12 3.85 -4.43 11.40
N HIS A 13 4.19 -3.61 10.38
CA HIS A 13 3.33 -3.38 9.22
C HIS A 13 2.98 -4.69 8.51
N LYS A 14 4.00 -5.48 8.15
CA LYS A 14 3.83 -6.75 7.45
C LYS A 14 2.92 -7.72 8.21
N LEU A 15 3.13 -7.87 9.52
CA LEU A 15 2.33 -8.78 10.35
C LEU A 15 0.87 -8.30 10.47
N LEU A 16 0.67 -6.98 10.52
CA LEU A 16 -0.68 -6.41 10.55
C LEU A 16 -1.41 -6.67 9.22
N VAL A 17 -0.77 -6.39 8.08
CA VAL A 17 -1.32 -6.70 6.76
C VAL A 17 -1.63 -8.19 6.63
N MET A 18 -0.71 -9.05 7.07
CA MET A 18 -0.91 -10.50 7.07
C MET A 18 -2.17 -10.90 7.86
N LYS A 19 -2.38 -10.35 9.07
CA LYS A 19 -3.58 -10.60 9.87
C LYS A 19 -4.86 -10.27 9.10
N TYR A 20 -4.92 -9.12 8.43
CA TYR A 20 -6.10 -8.69 7.66
C TYR A 20 -6.31 -9.50 6.38
N CYS A 21 -5.23 -9.75 5.62
CA CYS A 21 -5.30 -10.63 4.46
C CYS A 21 -5.82 -12.02 4.84
N PHE A 22 -5.42 -12.56 5.99
CA PHE A 22 -5.90 -13.87 6.46
C PHE A 22 -7.39 -13.84 6.83
N LYS A 23 -7.88 -12.77 7.46
CA LYS A 23 -9.33 -12.58 7.69
C LYS A 23 -10.13 -12.62 6.39
N LEU A 24 -9.53 -12.14 5.30
CA LEU A 24 -10.11 -12.05 3.96
C LEU A 24 -9.86 -13.30 3.07
N GLY A 25 -9.15 -14.32 3.56
CA GLY A 25 -8.79 -15.52 2.77
C GLY A 25 -7.63 -15.31 1.79
N LEU A 26 -6.99 -14.14 1.81
CA LEU A 26 -5.85 -13.78 0.95
C LEU A 26 -4.51 -14.26 1.55
N TYR A 27 -4.40 -15.55 1.89
CA TYR A 27 -3.22 -16.10 2.60
C TYR A 27 -1.90 -15.85 1.87
N LYS A 28 -1.88 -16.06 0.55
CA LYS A 28 -0.68 -15.83 -0.27
C LYS A 28 -0.25 -14.37 -0.25
N GLN A 29 -1.20 -13.43 -0.33
CA GLN A 29 -0.90 -12.00 -0.27
C GLN A 29 -0.31 -11.65 1.10
N GLY A 30 -0.95 -12.06 2.20
CA GLY A 30 -0.44 -11.78 3.56
C GLY A 30 0.97 -12.33 3.81
N LEU A 31 1.25 -13.55 3.36
CA LEU A 31 2.57 -14.17 3.51
C LEU A 31 3.65 -13.44 2.69
N LEU A 32 3.33 -13.04 1.46
CA LEU A 32 4.29 -12.45 0.53
C LEU A 32 4.38 -10.92 0.60
N HIS A 33 3.44 -10.27 1.29
CA HIS A 33 3.36 -8.83 1.40
C HIS A 33 4.70 -8.23 1.86
N ASP A 34 5.22 -7.29 1.09
CA ASP A 34 6.39 -6.47 1.40
C ASP A 34 7.68 -7.23 1.74
N LEU A 35 7.82 -8.48 1.29
CA LEU A 35 9.06 -9.24 1.52
C LEU A 35 10.30 -8.57 0.88
N SER A 36 10.11 -7.73 -0.15
CA SER A 36 11.20 -6.97 -0.75
C SER A 36 11.85 -5.96 0.20
N LYS A 37 11.14 -5.51 1.26
CA LYS A 37 11.66 -4.56 2.28
C LYS A 37 12.89 -5.08 3.02
N TYR A 38 13.07 -6.39 3.05
CA TYR A 38 14.21 -7.06 3.70
C TYR A 38 15.42 -7.21 2.77
N SER A 39 15.29 -6.86 1.48
CA SER A 39 16.43 -6.78 0.57
C SER A 39 17.36 -5.62 0.96
N TRP A 40 18.65 -5.75 0.65
CA TRP A 40 19.64 -4.75 1.04
C TRP A 40 19.34 -3.34 0.50
N ILE A 41 18.90 -3.22 -0.76
CA ILE A 41 18.61 -1.93 -1.40
C ILE A 41 17.48 -1.16 -0.71
N GLU A 42 16.46 -1.86 -0.22
CA GLU A 42 15.35 -1.23 0.51
C GLU A 42 15.72 -1.02 1.98
N PHE A 43 16.28 -2.05 2.62
CA PHE A 43 16.54 -2.03 4.05
C PHE A 43 17.63 -1.02 4.43
N SER A 44 18.73 -0.95 3.68
CA SER A 44 19.81 0.02 3.93
C SER A 44 19.34 1.47 3.78
N ALA A 45 18.55 1.78 2.74
CA ALA A 45 17.91 3.07 2.58
C ALA A 45 16.94 3.38 3.72
N GLY A 46 16.16 2.38 4.13
CA GLY A 46 15.24 2.44 5.25
C GLY A 46 15.92 2.82 6.57
N ILE A 47 17.12 2.29 6.82
CA ILE A 47 17.95 2.62 7.99
C ILE A 47 18.50 4.04 7.89
N LYS A 48 19.10 4.39 6.74
CA LYS A 48 19.73 5.69 6.48
C LYS A 48 18.73 6.84 6.64
N TYR A 49 17.48 6.62 6.20
CA TYR A 49 16.44 7.64 6.16
C TYR A 49 15.34 7.46 7.21
N TYR A 50 15.57 6.61 8.22
CA TYR A 50 14.59 6.36 9.27
C TYR A 50 14.26 7.62 10.08
N LYS A 51 12.95 7.92 10.22
CA LYS A 51 12.41 8.96 11.13
C LYS A 51 11.35 8.45 12.11
N GLY A 52 10.73 7.31 11.82
CA GLY A 52 9.73 6.68 12.68
C GLY A 52 8.29 7.16 12.53
N TYR A 53 8.05 8.29 11.87
CA TYR A 53 6.70 8.83 11.63
C TYR A 53 6.37 9.04 10.14
N VAL A 54 7.32 8.75 9.25
CA VAL A 54 7.16 8.89 7.80
C VAL A 54 7.97 7.81 7.09
N SER A 55 7.55 7.45 5.87
CA SER A 55 8.26 6.50 5.01
C SER A 55 9.67 6.99 4.69
N PRO A 56 10.73 6.18 4.94
CA PRO A 56 12.11 6.50 4.56
C PRO A 56 12.28 6.77 3.06
N ASN A 57 11.46 6.15 2.21
CA ASN A 57 11.50 6.32 0.76
C ASN A 57 11.14 7.74 0.32
N GLY A 58 10.22 8.41 1.04
CA GLY A 58 9.87 9.81 0.79
C GLY A 58 11.06 10.73 1.07
N ILE A 59 11.79 10.47 2.16
CA ILE A 59 12.98 11.24 2.54
C ILE A 59 14.12 10.99 1.57
N GLN A 60 14.32 9.74 1.13
CA GLN A 60 15.30 9.44 0.10
C GLN A 60 15.02 10.25 -1.17
N LYS A 61 13.76 10.23 -1.64
CA LYS A 61 13.33 10.99 -2.81
C LYS A 61 13.58 12.50 -2.66
N LEU A 62 13.29 13.08 -1.50
CA LEU A 62 13.55 14.50 -1.24
C LEU A 62 15.05 14.85 -1.24
N LYS A 63 15.92 13.92 -0.82
CA LYS A 63 17.36 14.16 -0.73
C LYS A 63 18.14 13.83 -1.99
N GLU A 64 17.71 12.81 -2.73
CA GLU A 64 18.44 12.24 -3.86
C GLU A 64 17.70 12.47 -5.20
N GLY A 65 16.54 13.13 -5.20
CA GLY A 65 15.68 13.33 -6.37
C GLY A 65 14.93 12.06 -6.82
N CYS A 66 15.38 10.89 -6.39
CA CYS A 66 14.78 9.59 -6.67
C CYS A 66 14.92 8.68 -5.44
N SER A 67 14.05 7.68 -5.32
CA SER A 67 14.22 6.61 -4.33
C SER A 67 14.39 5.27 -5.05
N PRO A 68 15.65 4.82 -5.27
CA PRO A 68 15.93 3.46 -5.76
C PRO A 68 15.26 2.37 -4.91
N ALA A 69 15.16 2.59 -3.59
CA ALA A 69 14.41 1.70 -2.70
C ALA A 69 12.93 1.64 -3.08
N TRP A 70 12.26 2.78 -3.34
CA TRP A 70 10.88 2.79 -3.81
C TRP A 70 10.71 2.14 -5.19
N LEU A 71 11.62 2.38 -6.13
CA LEU A 71 11.59 1.75 -7.45
C LEU A 71 11.68 0.23 -7.35
N HIS A 72 12.61 -0.28 -6.55
CA HIS A 72 12.77 -1.72 -6.30
C HIS A 72 11.51 -2.32 -5.64
N HIS A 73 10.94 -1.58 -4.68
CA HIS A 73 9.79 -1.98 -3.89
C HIS A 73 8.50 -2.07 -4.69
N LYS A 74 8.12 -0.98 -5.37
CA LYS A 74 6.91 -0.95 -6.19
C LYS A 74 6.98 -1.92 -7.38
N GLY A 75 8.19 -2.20 -7.88
CA GLY A 75 8.43 -3.20 -8.93
C GLY A 75 8.36 -4.66 -8.49
N ARG A 76 8.21 -4.96 -7.19
CA ARG A 76 8.13 -6.34 -6.65
C ARG A 76 6.84 -6.66 -5.91
N ASN A 77 6.11 -5.64 -5.46
CA ASN A 77 4.88 -5.80 -4.70
C ASN A 77 3.69 -5.36 -5.55
N LYS A 78 2.92 -6.36 -6.02
CA LYS A 78 1.82 -6.19 -6.97
C LYS A 78 0.61 -5.44 -6.42
N HIS A 79 0.56 -5.15 -5.13
CA HIS A 79 -0.49 -4.29 -4.56
C HIS A 79 -0.19 -2.80 -4.76
N HIS A 80 1.04 -2.41 -5.12
CA HIS A 80 1.29 -1.05 -5.57
C HIS A 80 0.78 -0.88 -7.00
N PHE A 81 -0.06 0.14 -7.21
CA PHE A 81 -0.62 0.43 -8.52
C PHE A 81 0.47 0.76 -9.54
N GLU A 82 1.62 1.29 -9.12
CA GLU A 82 2.75 1.57 -10.00
C GLU A 82 3.38 0.32 -10.62
N TYR A 83 3.15 -0.88 -10.06
CA TYR A 83 3.52 -2.14 -10.70
C TYR A 83 2.74 -2.37 -12.01
N TRP A 84 1.55 -1.79 -12.10
CA TRP A 84 0.60 -1.98 -13.20
C TRP A 84 0.55 -0.75 -14.12
N ILE A 85 1.61 0.04 -14.18
CA ILE A 85 1.73 1.11 -15.18
C ILE A 85 2.39 0.51 -16.43
N ASP A 86 1.73 0.66 -17.57
CA ASP A 86 2.22 0.22 -18.87
C ASP A 86 1.77 1.20 -19.96
N TYR A 87 2.25 1.02 -21.18
CA TYR A 87 1.75 1.75 -22.34
C TYR A 87 0.33 1.33 -22.69
N GLY A 88 -0.46 2.28 -23.16
CA GLY A 88 -1.75 1.97 -23.77
C GLY A 88 -1.61 1.13 -25.05
N ILE A 89 -2.74 0.64 -25.57
CA ILE A 89 -2.75 -0.15 -26.82
C ILE A 89 -2.25 0.70 -27.99
N ARG A 90 -2.53 2.00 -27.97
CA ARG A 90 -2.02 2.96 -28.95
C ARG A 90 -0.86 3.73 -28.34
N GLU A 91 0.13 4.04 -29.17
CA GLU A 91 1.34 4.76 -28.73
C GLU A 91 1.01 6.15 -28.16
N GLU A 92 0.02 6.84 -28.72
CA GLU A 92 -0.41 8.16 -28.26
C GLU A 92 -1.04 8.17 -26.86
N ASP A 93 -1.48 7.01 -26.35
CA ASP A 93 -2.08 6.91 -25.01
C ASP A 93 -1.00 7.02 -23.91
N GLY A 94 0.27 6.81 -24.25
CA GLY A 94 1.39 6.92 -23.31
C GLY A 94 1.29 5.94 -22.13
N LEU A 95 1.94 6.29 -21.02
CA LEU A 95 1.89 5.50 -19.78
C LEU A 95 0.57 5.69 -19.04
N MET A 96 -0.10 4.59 -18.76
CA MET A 96 -1.37 4.59 -18.03
C MET A 96 -1.47 3.41 -17.07
N GLY A 97 -2.43 3.49 -16.14
CA GLY A 97 -2.68 2.39 -15.19
C GLY A 97 -3.48 1.25 -15.82
N MET A 98 -2.97 0.03 -15.72
CA MET A 98 -3.62 -1.21 -16.14
C MET A 98 -4.55 -1.74 -15.06
N LYS A 99 -5.60 -2.45 -15.49
CA LYS A 99 -6.58 -3.06 -14.57
C LYS A 99 -5.88 -4.06 -13.67
N MET A 100 -5.87 -3.77 -12.38
CA MET A 100 -5.31 -4.65 -11.35
C MET A 100 -6.28 -5.81 -11.08
N PRO A 101 -5.78 -7.06 -10.91
CA PRO A 101 -6.59 -8.14 -10.35
C PRO A 101 -7.17 -7.76 -8.99
N THR A 102 -8.45 -8.08 -8.76
CA THR A 102 -9.21 -7.69 -7.55
C THR A 102 -8.47 -7.95 -6.24
N LYS A 103 -7.82 -9.11 -6.10
CA LYS A 103 -7.03 -9.46 -4.91
C LYS A 103 -5.92 -8.46 -4.57
N TYR A 104 -5.31 -7.83 -5.57
CA TYR A 104 -4.26 -6.83 -5.37
C TYR A 104 -4.83 -5.44 -5.09
N VAL A 105 -6.04 -5.12 -5.55
CA VAL A 105 -6.75 -3.91 -5.13
C VAL A 105 -7.17 -4.03 -3.66
N VAL A 106 -7.65 -5.21 -3.24
CA VAL A 106 -7.96 -5.49 -1.84
C VAL A 106 -6.70 -5.47 -0.98
N GLU A 107 -5.60 -6.08 -1.42
CA GLU A 107 -4.30 -5.97 -0.72
C GLU A 107 -3.83 -4.52 -0.62
N MET A 108 -4.00 -3.70 -1.67
CA MET A 108 -3.67 -2.26 -1.64
C MET A 108 -4.50 -1.48 -0.62
N PHE A 109 -5.79 -1.78 -0.51
CA PHE A 109 -6.65 -1.22 0.53
C PHE A 109 -6.16 -1.60 1.93
N VAL A 110 -5.89 -2.89 2.16
CA VAL A 110 -5.40 -3.40 3.44
C VAL A 110 -4.05 -2.78 3.80
N ASP A 111 -3.13 -2.66 2.83
CA ASP A 111 -1.83 -2.00 3.00
C ASP A 111 -2.00 -0.57 3.52
N ARG A 112 -2.84 0.25 2.89
CA ARG A 112 -3.08 1.64 3.30
C ARG A 112 -3.69 1.77 4.69
N MET A 113 -4.68 0.92 5.00
CA MET A 113 -5.28 0.87 6.33
C MET A 113 -4.23 0.50 7.39
N CYS A 114 -3.44 -0.55 7.15
CA CYS A 114 -2.42 -1.01 8.08
C CYS A 114 -1.26 0.00 8.23
N ALA A 115 -0.84 0.64 7.15
CA ALA A 115 0.19 1.68 7.19
C ALA A 115 -0.29 2.87 8.05
N SER A 116 -1.55 3.28 7.87
CA SER A 116 -2.17 4.34 8.68
C SER A 116 -2.18 3.95 10.17
N LYS A 117 -2.63 2.73 10.51
CA LYS A 117 -2.58 2.20 11.89
C LYS A 117 -1.14 2.19 12.45
N ASN A 118 -0.17 1.74 11.66
CA ASN A 118 1.22 1.59 12.10
C ASN A 118 1.91 2.95 12.37
N TYR A 119 1.66 3.96 11.54
CA TYR A 119 2.27 5.29 11.69
C TYR A 119 1.52 6.20 12.65
N LEU A 120 0.18 6.20 12.65
CA LEU A 120 -0.63 7.10 13.47
C LEU A 120 -0.88 6.57 14.88
N LYS A 121 -0.86 5.25 15.09
CA LYS A 121 -1.06 4.60 16.40
C LYS A 121 -2.37 5.08 17.04
N GLU A 122 -2.31 5.67 18.23
CA GLU A 122 -3.47 6.22 18.96
C GLU A 122 -4.19 7.36 18.21
N LYS A 123 -3.58 7.93 17.17
CA LYS A 123 -4.19 8.95 16.31
C LYS A 123 -4.89 8.36 15.09
N TYR A 124 -4.92 7.04 14.95
CA TYR A 124 -5.57 6.39 13.82
C TYR A 124 -7.08 6.49 13.96
N GLU A 125 -7.72 6.95 12.89
CA GLU A 125 -9.16 6.89 12.69
C GLU A 125 -9.45 6.07 11.42
N ASP A 126 -10.63 5.49 11.31
CA ASP A 126 -10.99 4.71 10.11
C ASP A 126 -11.01 5.57 8.83
N SER A 127 -11.15 6.91 8.95
CA SER A 127 -11.00 7.87 7.85
C SER A 127 -9.56 8.12 7.42
N SER A 128 -8.55 7.83 8.25
CA SER A 128 -7.17 8.26 8.02
C SER A 128 -6.59 7.76 6.69
N SER A 129 -6.95 6.54 6.28
CA SER A 129 -6.46 5.98 5.01
C SER A 129 -7.12 6.61 3.78
N LEU A 130 -8.38 7.06 3.91
CA LEU A 130 -9.10 7.82 2.88
C LEU A 130 -8.54 9.23 2.77
N GLU A 131 -8.33 9.93 3.89
CA GLU A 131 -7.72 11.27 3.92
C GLU A 131 -6.35 11.28 3.24
N TYR A 132 -5.50 10.30 3.58
CA TYR A 132 -4.19 10.14 2.94
C TYR A 132 -4.30 9.91 1.42
N TYR A 133 -5.32 9.18 0.98
CA TYR A 133 -5.57 8.94 -0.43
C TYR A 133 -6.05 10.20 -1.15
N GLU A 134 -7.03 10.90 -0.59
CA GLU A 134 -7.67 12.09 -1.17
C GLU A 134 -6.66 13.22 -1.43
N GLU A 135 -5.70 13.44 -0.52
CA GLU A 135 -4.61 14.41 -0.70
C GLU A 135 -3.72 14.14 -1.94
N ARG A 136 -3.75 12.92 -2.49
CA ARG A 136 -2.77 12.44 -3.48
C ARG A 136 -3.41 11.86 -4.74
N LYS A 137 -4.72 11.60 -4.74
CA LYS A 137 -5.40 10.77 -5.74
C LYS A 137 -5.27 11.28 -7.17
N ASP A 138 -5.13 12.59 -7.36
CA ASP A 138 -5.00 13.23 -8.67
C ASP A 138 -3.63 12.96 -9.32
N ASN A 139 -2.63 12.59 -8.50
CA ASN A 139 -1.29 12.23 -8.96
C ASN A 139 -1.14 10.72 -9.27
N TYR A 140 -2.21 9.93 -9.13
CA TYR A 140 -2.13 8.47 -9.27
C TYR A 140 -2.60 7.99 -10.65
N LEU A 141 -1.75 7.23 -11.33
CA LEU A 141 -2.09 6.50 -12.55
C LEU A 141 -2.68 5.13 -12.19
N ILE A 142 -4.00 5.09 -11.94
CA ILE A 142 -4.73 3.87 -11.58
C ILE A 142 -5.85 3.66 -12.59
N HIS A 143 -5.98 2.44 -13.10
CA HIS A 143 -7.09 2.07 -13.98
C HIS A 143 -8.45 2.44 -13.36
N PRO A 144 -9.41 3.03 -14.11
CA PRO A 144 -10.66 3.54 -13.55
C PRO A 144 -11.44 2.53 -12.71
N GLU A 145 -11.53 1.27 -13.14
CA GLU A 145 -12.21 0.23 -12.36
C GLU A 145 -11.50 -0.12 -11.05
N SER A 146 -10.16 -0.21 -11.07
CA SER A 146 -9.36 -0.51 -9.88
C SER A 146 -9.41 0.66 -8.90
N ARG A 147 -9.40 1.90 -9.41
CA ARG A 147 -9.62 3.13 -8.64
C ARG A 147 -10.98 3.13 -7.96
N ARG A 148 -12.06 2.88 -8.71
CA ARG A 148 -13.42 2.84 -8.17
C ARG A 148 -13.55 1.81 -7.04
N LEU A 149 -12.97 0.62 -7.22
CA LEU A 149 -12.98 -0.39 -6.16
C LEU A 149 -12.20 0.08 -4.93
N LEU A 150 -10.99 0.62 -5.09
CA LEU A 150 -10.20 1.15 -3.98
C LEU A 150 -10.95 2.26 -3.23
N GLU A 151 -11.48 3.25 -3.94
CA GLU A 151 -12.22 4.37 -3.36
C GLU A 151 -13.47 3.91 -2.61
N ASN A 152 -14.22 2.96 -3.16
CA ASN A 152 -15.38 2.39 -2.48
C ASN A 152 -15.00 1.71 -1.16
N LEU A 153 -13.89 0.96 -1.13
CA LEU A 153 -13.43 0.30 0.10
C LEU A 153 -12.93 1.31 1.14
N LEU A 154 -12.21 2.36 0.72
CA LEU A 154 -11.74 3.43 1.61
C LEU A 154 -12.90 4.23 2.21
N LYS A 155 -13.91 4.58 1.39
CA LYS A 155 -15.13 5.25 1.85
C LYS A 155 -15.93 4.37 2.81
N MET A 156 -16.11 3.10 2.48
CA MET A 156 -16.79 2.15 3.37
C MET A 156 -16.07 1.98 4.71
N LEU A 157 -14.73 1.96 4.71
CA LEU A 157 -13.96 1.95 5.95
C LEU A 157 -14.26 3.21 6.78
N ALA A 158 -14.17 4.39 6.18
CA ALA A 158 -14.42 5.66 6.85
C ALA A 158 -15.85 5.80 7.40
N GLU A 159 -16.86 5.32 6.66
CA GLU A 159 -18.28 5.51 6.98
C GLU A 159 -18.88 4.38 7.83
N ASN A 160 -18.36 3.15 7.70
CA ASN A 160 -18.98 1.95 8.27
C ASN A 160 -18.04 1.16 9.17
N GLY A 161 -16.77 1.52 9.20
CA GLY A 161 -15.74 0.89 10.02
C GLY A 161 -15.22 -0.43 9.47
N GLU A 162 -14.16 -0.92 10.12
CA GLU A 162 -13.38 -2.07 9.71
C GLU A 162 -14.20 -3.35 9.53
N GLU A 163 -15.04 -3.71 10.50
CA GLU A 163 -15.77 -4.99 10.51
C GLU A 163 -16.76 -5.10 9.35
N LYS A 164 -17.57 -4.06 9.12
CA LYS A 164 -18.54 -4.02 8.00
C LYS A 164 -17.81 -4.08 6.66
N THR A 165 -16.70 -3.36 6.54
CA THR A 165 -15.88 -3.34 5.32
C THR A 165 -15.29 -4.72 5.01
N ILE A 166 -14.71 -5.38 6.02
CA ILE A 166 -14.15 -6.74 5.88
C ILE A 166 -15.25 -7.74 5.47
N GLN A 167 -16.42 -7.69 6.10
CA GLN A 167 -17.54 -8.56 5.75
C GLN A 167 -18.03 -8.34 4.31
N HIS A 168 -18.11 -7.08 3.87
CA HIS A 168 -18.46 -6.75 2.49
C HIS A 168 -17.44 -7.34 1.50
N ILE A 169 -16.14 -7.14 1.75
CA ILE A 169 -15.08 -7.67 0.89
C ILE A 169 -15.22 -9.20 0.75
N LYS A 170 -15.38 -9.92 1.86
CA LYS A 170 -15.50 -11.39 1.84
C LYS A 170 -16.73 -11.89 1.09
N LYS A 171 -17.87 -11.22 1.26
CA LYS A 171 -19.16 -11.71 0.74
C LYS A 171 -19.46 -11.26 -0.69
N LYS A 172 -18.82 -10.19 -1.16
CA LYS A 172 -19.20 -9.50 -2.41
C LYS A 172 -18.03 -9.24 -3.36
N ILE A 173 -16.79 -9.15 -2.87
CA ILE A 173 -15.64 -8.75 -3.70
C ILE A 173 -14.70 -9.93 -3.99
N LEU A 174 -14.42 -10.77 -3.00
CA LEU A 174 -13.52 -11.93 -3.11
C LEU A 174 -14.25 -13.26 -3.30
N VAL A 175 -15.43 -13.21 -3.93
CA VAL A 175 -16.25 -14.40 -4.23
C VAL A 175 -15.64 -15.27 -5.33
#